data_AF-A0A2M7BSC2-F1
#
_entry.id   AF-A0A2M7BSC2-F1
#
_cell.length_a   1.000
_cell.length_b   1.000
_cell.length_c   1.000
_cell.angle_alpha   90.00
_cell.angle_beta   90.00
_cell.angle_gamma   90.00
#
_symmetry.space_group_name_H-M   'P 1'
#
loop_
_entity.id
_entity.type
_entity.pdbx_description
1 polymer ?
#
loop_
_entity_poly.entity_id
_entity_poly.type
_entity_poly.pdbx_seq_one_letter_code
_entity_poly.pdbx_strand_id
1 'polypeptide(L)'
;MSYFSPQFLLQNGDSNDRFGYKGMGLITPIEYILFFAGLYFVIKKREEWRYVLLFILLSSPLSASLSWSTSSLTRPLFILIPISILAGYGTVLLFEEIKKQKYYIFICLFLIGLFAYFLTAQWDFYLFHYPKRLITIHAWQAGYREVNEYIKKNYDSTSHFYITRDIGMPYIFTLFYLSYPPEKYQKQAQLSAPDEYGFGQVEGFDKFTFEFIDPEKAEKNSIIIGSRDNFKGLKKEYNPLVIAPQGEPMFMIYRR
;
A
#
# COMPACT_ATOMS: atom_id res chain seq x y z
N MET A 1 12.46 -5.37 16.60
CA MET A 1 11.76 -6.25 17.56
C MET A 1 10.23 -6.08 17.54
N SER A 2 9.66 -4.98 17.04
CA SER A 2 8.20 -4.76 16.92
C SER A 2 7.48 -5.72 15.95
N TYR A 3 8.18 -6.32 14.97
CA TYR A 3 7.60 -7.17 13.92
C TYR A 3 7.05 -8.52 14.38
N PHE A 4 7.38 -8.98 15.60
CA PHE A 4 6.75 -10.17 16.19
C PHE A 4 5.62 -9.83 17.17
N SER A 5 5.33 -8.55 17.37
CA SER A 5 4.30 -8.14 18.32
C SER A 5 2.90 -8.53 17.83
N PRO A 6 1.98 -8.87 18.74
CA PRO A 6 0.56 -9.04 18.41
C PRO A 6 -0.03 -7.81 17.71
N GLN A 7 0.44 -6.61 18.06
CA GLN A 7 0.01 -5.35 17.45
C GLN A 7 0.37 -5.31 15.96
N PHE A 8 1.56 -5.75 15.59
CA PHE A 8 1.98 -5.83 14.18
C PHE A 8 1.25 -6.96 13.45
N LEU A 9 1.26 -8.19 13.98
CA LEU A 9 0.76 -9.37 13.28
C LEU A 9 -0.78 -9.46 13.23
N LEU A 10 -1.48 -8.99 14.26
CA LEU A 10 -2.94 -9.20 14.41
C LEU A 10 -3.78 -7.94 14.28
N GLN A 11 -3.22 -6.75 14.55
CA GLN A 11 -4.02 -5.53 14.64
C GLN A 11 -3.78 -4.56 13.49
N ASN A 12 -2.54 -4.19 13.22
CA ASN A 12 -2.24 -3.00 12.42
C ASN A 12 -1.46 -3.30 11.13
N GLY A 13 -0.61 -4.33 11.12
CA GLY A 13 0.29 -4.57 9.98
C GLY A 13 1.28 -3.42 9.79
N ASP A 14 1.25 -2.80 8.61
CA ASP A 14 2.09 -1.63 8.27
C ASP A 14 1.55 -0.34 8.92
N SER A 15 2.43 0.56 9.34
CA SER A 15 2.05 1.92 9.74
C SER A 15 1.68 2.82 8.55
N ASN A 16 2.08 2.44 7.34
CA ASN A 16 1.72 3.13 6.12
C ASN A 16 0.32 2.72 5.69
N ASP A 17 -0.60 3.69 5.65
CA ASP A 17 -2.00 3.47 5.27
C ASP A 17 -2.20 2.90 3.85
N ARG A 18 -1.14 2.86 3.02
CA ARG A 18 -1.14 2.14 1.74
C ARG A 18 -1.15 0.62 1.87
N PHE A 19 -0.52 0.11 2.93
CA PHE A 19 -0.22 -1.32 3.11
C PHE A 19 -0.80 -1.88 4.41
N GLY A 20 -1.27 -1.03 5.32
CA GLY A 20 -1.86 -1.42 6.59
C GLY A 20 -2.96 -0.46 6.99
N TYR A 21 -3.77 -0.89 7.95
CA TYR A 21 -4.81 -0.07 8.57
C TYR A 21 -5.16 -0.68 9.93
N LYS A 22 -5.62 0.14 10.87
CA LYS A 22 -6.04 -0.37 12.18
C LYS A 22 -7.21 -1.34 12.05
N GLY A 23 -7.02 -2.58 12.52
CA GLY A 23 -7.96 -3.68 12.37
C GLY A 23 -7.65 -4.61 11.19
N MET A 24 -6.62 -4.30 10.39
CA MET A 24 -6.14 -5.13 9.30
C MET A 24 -4.90 -5.92 9.74
N GLY A 25 -5.14 -7.01 10.46
CA GLY A 25 -4.08 -7.97 10.80
C GLY A 25 -3.48 -8.64 9.57
N LEU A 26 -2.24 -9.10 9.68
CA LEU A 26 -1.55 -9.85 8.64
C LEU A 26 -1.96 -11.33 8.65
N ILE A 27 -2.25 -11.84 9.84
CA ILE A 27 -2.76 -13.18 10.09
C ILE A 27 -3.90 -13.10 11.09
N THR A 28 -4.78 -14.10 11.07
CA THR A 28 -5.88 -14.21 12.03
C THR A 28 -5.38 -14.57 13.43
N PRO A 29 -6.15 -14.26 14.50
CA PRO A 29 -5.84 -14.71 15.85
C PRO A 29 -5.68 -16.23 15.98
N ILE A 30 -6.39 -17.01 15.15
CA ILE A 30 -6.28 -18.47 15.15
C ILE A 30 -4.96 -18.90 14.53
N GLU A 31 -4.58 -18.35 13.39
CA GLU A 31 -3.27 -18.62 12.77
C GLU A 31 -2.12 -18.27 13.72
N TYR A 32 -2.26 -17.21 14.50
CA TYR A 32 -1.28 -16.85 15.52
C TYR A 32 -1.13 -17.92 16.61
N ILE A 33 -2.23 -18.45 17.13
CA ILE A 33 -2.20 -19.55 18.11
C ILE A 33 -1.60 -20.81 17.49
N LEU A 34 -2.02 -21.16 16.26
CA LEU A 34 -1.53 -22.32 15.53
C LEU A 34 -0.05 -22.20 15.19
N PHE A 35 0.44 -21.00 14.90
CA PHE A 35 1.86 -20.70 14.70
C PHE A 35 2.68 -21.07 15.95
N PHE A 36 2.25 -20.66 17.15
CA PHE A 36 2.95 -21.05 18.38
C PHE A 36 2.84 -22.55 18.68
N ALA A 37 1.71 -23.18 18.35
CA ALA A 37 1.59 -24.63 18.44
C ALA A 37 2.61 -25.33 17.52
N GLY A 38 2.76 -24.85 16.28
CA GLY A 38 3.77 -25.33 15.34
C GLY A 38 5.20 -25.13 15.84
N LEU A 39 5.49 -23.96 16.40
CA LEU A 39 6.78 -23.65 17.01
C LEU A 39 7.10 -24.59 18.18
N TYR A 40 6.11 -24.89 19.02
CA TYR A 40 6.26 -25.88 20.09
C TYR A 40 6.57 -27.28 19.53
N PHE A 41 5.80 -27.74 18.54
CA PHE A 41 5.97 -29.09 18.01
C PHE A 41 7.25 -29.29 17.22
N VAL A 42 7.68 -28.29 16.42
CA VAL A 42 8.89 -28.41 15.60
C VAL A 42 10.13 -28.57 16.49
N ILE A 43 10.14 -27.89 17.65
CA ILE A 43 11.20 -27.99 18.65
C ILE A 43 11.09 -29.34 19.39
N LYS A 44 9.88 -29.71 19.84
CA LYS A 44 9.65 -30.94 20.60
C LYS A 44 9.97 -32.20 19.81
N LYS A 45 9.54 -32.29 18.55
CA LYS A 45 9.77 -33.44 17.67
C LYS A 45 11.18 -33.45 17.06
N ARG A 46 11.97 -32.39 17.28
CA ARG A 46 13.32 -32.24 16.73
C ARG A 46 13.36 -32.45 15.22
N GLU A 47 12.42 -31.82 14.50
CA GLU A 47 12.42 -31.81 13.04
C GLU A 47 13.72 -31.22 12.49
N GLU A 48 14.31 -31.83 11.46
CA GLU A 48 15.61 -31.42 10.90
C GLU A 48 15.54 -30.02 10.26
N TRP A 49 14.42 -29.70 9.62
CA TRP A 49 14.18 -28.42 8.94
C TRP A 49 13.93 -27.24 9.90
N ARG A 50 13.86 -27.49 11.22
CA ARG A 50 13.57 -26.45 12.22
C ARG A 50 14.56 -25.29 12.18
N TYR A 51 15.84 -25.58 11.93
CA TYR A 51 16.89 -24.58 11.93
C TYR A 51 16.74 -23.60 10.76
N VAL A 52 16.35 -24.10 9.59
CA VAL A 52 16.10 -23.26 8.41
C VAL A 52 14.91 -22.33 8.65
N LEU A 53 13.80 -22.85 9.19
CA LEU A 53 12.64 -22.00 9.47
C LEU A 53 12.91 -20.97 10.57
N LEU A 54 13.58 -21.36 11.65
CA LEU A 54 13.94 -20.43 12.73
C LEU A 54 14.91 -19.36 12.23
N PHE A 55 15.86 -19.72 11.37
CA PHE A 55 16.75 -18.76 10.74
C PHE A 55 15.96 -17.74 9.92
N ILE A 56 15.10 -18.18 9.00
CA ILE A 56 14.27 -17.29 8.17
C ILE A 56 13.36 -16.43 9.04
N LEU A 57 12.70 -17.02 10.04
CA LEU A 57 11.80 -16.32 10.96
C LEU A 57 12.54 -15.19 11.67
N LEU A 58 13.69 -15.47 12.27
CA LEU A 58 14.46 -14.51 13.07
C LEU A 58 15.24 -13.50 12.21
N SER A 59 15.64 -13.87 10.99
CA SER A 59 16.35 -12.97 10.07
C SER A 59 15.41 -12.07 9.28
N SER A 60 14.13 -12.44 9.11
CA SER A 60 13.17 -11.65 8.31
C SER A 60 13.04 -10.19 8.75
N PRO A 61 12.99 -9.85 10.06
CA PRO A 61 12.97 -8.45 10.50
C PRO A 61 14.27 -7.66 10.27
N LEU A 62 15.38 -8.33 9.92
CA LEU A 62 16.69 -7.69 9.76
C LEU A 62 16.69 -6.71 8.59
N SER A 63 16.08 -7.09 7.47
CA SER A 63 15.91 -6.21 6.29
C SER A 63 15.18 -4.91 6.65
N ALA A 64 14.25 -4.99 7.60
CA ALA A 64 13.47 -3.85 8.05
C ALA A 64 14.25 -2.95 9.03
N SER A 65 15.17 -3.53 9.83
CA SER A 65 16.04 -2.76 10.73
C SER A 65 17.16 -1.99 10.03
N LEU A 66 17.55 -2.42 8.83
CA LEU A 66 18.60 -1.79 8.03
C LEU A 66 18.08 -0.62 7.18
N SER A 67 16.84 -0.17 7.42
CA SER A 67 16.18 0.82 6.59
C SER A 67 15.51 1.91 7.42
N TRP A 68 15.32 3.07 6.79
CA TRP A 68 15.00 4.32 7.46
C TRP A 68 13.54 4.43 7.94
N SER A 69 12.59 3.78 7.26
CA SER A 69 11.18 3.89 7.66
C SER A 69 10.85 2.93 8.79
N THR A 70 10.23 3.46 9.84
CA THR A 70 9.71 2.68 10.95
C THR A 70 8.52 1.82 10.48
N SER A 71 8.47 0.56 10.94
CA SER A 71 7.31 -0.34 10.85
C SER A 71 6.70 -0.60 9.44
N SER A 72 7.53 -0.82 8.43
CA SER A 72 7.05 -1.25 7.11
C SER A 72 6.82 -2.76 7.05
N LEU A 73 5.71 -3.20 6.49
CA LEU A 73 5.34 -4.59 6.19
C LEU A 73 6.11 -5.17 5.00
N THR A 74 6.39 -4.34 3.99
CA THR A 74 6.98 -4.83 2.73
C THR A 74 8.41 -5.34 2.91
N ARG A 75 9.14 -4.80 3.88
CA ARG A 75 10.52 -5.20 4.18
C ARG A 75 10.66 -6.55 4.91
N PRO A 76 9.91 -6.82 5.99
CA PRO A 76 9.92 -8.10 6.68
C PRO A 76 8.92 -9.10 6.11
N LEU A 77 8.31 -8.87 4.92
CA LEU A 77 7.21 -9.69 4.38
C LEU A 77 7.49 -11.21 4.43
N PHE A 78 8.75 -11.60 4.25
CA PHE A 78 9.20 -12.99 4.36
C PHE A 78 8.94 -13.66 5.71
N ILE A 79 8.65 -12.90 6.77
CA ILE A 79 8.22 -13.41 8.08
C ILE A 79 6.93 -14.23 7.99
N LEU A 80 6.06 -13.92 7.02
CA LEU A 80 4.79 -14.61 6.84
C LEU A 80 4.99 -16.06 6.37
N ILE A 81 6.05 -16.35 5.61
CA ILE A 81 6.34 -17.70 5.12
C ILE A 81 6.54 -18.71 6.27
N PRO A 82 7.51 -18.53 7.19
CA PRO A 82 7.68 -19.45 8.30
C PRO A 82 6.47 -19.44 9.25
N ILE A 83 5.78 -18.30 9.42
CA ILE A 83 4.54 -18.25 10.22
C ILE A 83 3.48 -19.19 9.63
N SER A 84 3.20 -19.11 8.32
CA SER A 84 2.21 -19.96 7.65
C SER A 84 2.59 -21.43 7.68
N ILE A 85 3.88 -21.77 7.47
CA ILE A 85 4.36 -23.15 7.53
C ILE A 85 4.18 -23.71 8.95
N LEU A 86 4.60 -22.97 9.97
CA LEU A 86 4.46 -23.38 11.36
C LEU A 86 2.99 -23.46 11.77
N ALA A 87 2.13 -22.53 11.34
CA ALA A 87 0.70 -22.60 11.60
C ALA A 87 0.06 -23.86 10.98
N GLY A 88 0.40 -24.19 9.74
CA GLY A 88 -0.06 -25.42 9.08
C GLY A 88 0.43 -26.69 9.78
N TYR A 89 1.72 -26.76 10.12
CA TYR A 89 2.30 -27.88 10.85
C TYR A 89 1.69 -28.04 12.26
N GLY A 90 1.54 -26.93 12.98
CA GLY A 90 0.87 -26.86 14.28
C GLY A 90 -0.58 -27.34 14.21
N THR A 91 -1.29 -26.95 13.15
CA THR A 91 -2.67 -27.44 12.89
C THR A 91 -2.70 -28.95 12.80
N VAL A 92 -1.88 -29.56 11.94
CA VAL A 92 -1.88 -31.02 11.72
C VAL A 92 -1.69 -31.76 13.05
N LEU A 93 -0.66 -31.39 13.81
CA LEU A 93 -0.31 -32.08 15.05
C LEU A 93 -1.29 -31.81 16.19
N LEU A 94 -1.83 -30.60 16.28
CA LEU A 94 -2.84 -30.27 17.28
C LEU A 94 -4.14 -31.03 17.00
N PHE A 95 -4.51 -31.22 15.73
CA PHE A 95 -5.64 -32.06 15.34
C PHE A 95 -5.42 -33.55 15.65
N GLU A 96 -4.19 -34.08 15.52
CA GLU A 96 -3.86 -35.45 15.97
C GLU A 96 -4.11 -35.64 17.47
N GLU A 97 -3.78 -34.65 18.29
CA GLU A 97 -4.06 -34.68 19.74
C GLU A 97 -5.56 -34.53 20.04
N ILE A 98 -6.26 -33.65 19.33
CA ILE A 98 -7.72 -33.46 19.50
C ILE A 98 -8.50 -34.73 19.15
N LYS A 99 -8.07 -35.49 18.12
CA LYS A 99 -8.72 -36.76 17.72
C LYS A 99 -8.80 -37.79 18.85
N LYS A 100 -7.97 -37.69 19.88
CA LYS A 100 -7.99 -38.57 21.06
C LYS A 100 -9.14 -38.25 22.03
N GLN A 101 -9.79 -37.10 21.87
CA GLN A 101 -10.86 -36.62 22.73
C GLN A 101 -12.23 -37.12 22.28
N LYS A 102 -13.12 -37.40 23.24
CA LYS A 102 -14.49 -37.89 22.96
C LYS A 102 -15.29 -36.96 22.03
N TYR A 103 -15.09 -35.65 22.12
CA TYR A 103 -15.86 -34.63 21.40
C TYR A 103 -15.09 -34.01 20.22
N TYR A 104 -14.10 -34.72 19.65
CA TYR A 104 -13.18 -34.16 18.66
C TYR A 104 -13.88 -33.50 17.45
N ILE A 105 -14.97 -34.10 16.95
CA ILE A 105 -15.73 -33.55 15.81
C ILE A 105 -16.27 -32.15 16.15
N PHE A 106 -16.85 -32.00 17.34
CA PHE A 106 -17.43 -30.73 17.77
C PHE A 106 -16.34 -29.66 17.96
N ILE A 107 -15.19 -30.04 18.53
CA ILE A 107 -14.02 -29.16 18.67
C ILE A 107 -13.51 -28.73 17.29
N CYS A 108 -13.37 -29.67 16.34
CA CYS A 108 -12.90 -29.37 14.99
C CYS A 108 -13.86 -28.43 14.27
N LEU A 109 -15.17 -28.69 14.32
CA LEU A 109 -16.19 -27.83 13.72
C LEU A 109 -16.18 -26.43 14.33
N PHE A 110 -16.02 -26.32 15.66
CA PHE A 110 -15.90 -25.05 16.34
C PHE A 110 -14.66 -24.26 15.87
N LEU A 111 -13.49 -24.90 15.82
CA LEU A 111 -12.25 -24.25 15.35
C LEU A 111 -12.32 -23.83 13.89
N ILE A 112 -12.89 -24.67 13.01
CA ILE A 112 -13.10 -24.34 11.60
C ILE A 112 -14.08 -23.18 11.47
N GLY A 113 -15.18 -23.18 12.20
CA GLY A 113 -16.16 -22.10 12.21
C GLY A 113 -15.56 -20.78 12.70
N LEU A 114 -14.76 -20.83 13.77
CA LEU A 114 -14.05 -19.66 14.29
C LEU A 114 -13.03 -19.14 13.27
N PHE A 115 -12.31 -20.02 12.57
CA PHE A 115 -11.35 -19.63 11.54
C PHE A 115 -12.05 -18.97 10.35
N ALA A 116 -13.13 -19.58 9.86
CA ALA A 116 -13.96 -19.00 8.82
C ALA A 116 -14.52 -17.64 9.21
N TYR A 117 -14.94 -17.45 10.46
CA TYR A 117 -15.40 -16.15 10.96
C TYR A 117 -14.30 -15.08 10.88
N PHE A 118 -13.11 -15.32 11.42
CA PHE A 118 -12.02 -14.32 11.35
C PHE A 118 -11.57 -14.06 9.93
N LEU A 119 -11.48 -15.11 9.10
CA LEU A 119 -11.08 -14.98 7.71
C LEU A 119 -12.10 -14.13 6.92
N THR A 120 -13.38 -14.43 7.05
CA THR A 120 -14.45 -13.67 6.38
C THR A 120 -14.49 -12.21 6.85
N ALA A 121 -14.36 -11.95 8.16
CA ALA A 121 -14.31 -10.59 8.69
C ALA A 121 -13.11 -9.79 8.13
N GLN A 122 -11.94 -10.41 8.02
CA GLN A 122 -10.74 -9.78 7.48
C GLN A 122 -10.87 -9.47 5.99
N TRP A 123 -11.38 -10.42 5.19
CA TRP A 123 -11.59 -10.21 3.75
C TRP A 123 -12.70 -9.20 3.47
N ASP A 124 -13.78 -9.20 4.25
CA ASP A 124 -14.83 -8.21 4.14
C ASP A 124 -14.30 -6.80 4.41
N PHE A 125 -13.49 -6.65 5.47
CA PHE A 125 -12.84 -5.38 5.76
C PHE A 125 -11.90 -4.96 4.62
N TYR A 126 -11.02 -5.86 4.19
CA TYR A 126 -10.02 -5.58 3.15
C TYR A 126 -10.64 -5.21 1.79
N LEU A 127 -11.70 -5.90 1.36
CA LEU A 127 -12.28 -5.70 0.03
C LEU A 127 -13.32 -4.58 0.00
N PHE A 128 -14.12 -4.42 1.06
CA PHE A 128 -15.31 -3.57 1.01
C PHE A 128 -15.24 -2.32 1.88
N HIS A 129 -14.38 -2.30 2.90
CA HIS A 129 -14.29 -1.18 3.84
C HIS A 129 -12.99 -0.39 3.68
N TYR A 130 -11.85 -1.08 3.64
CA TYR A 130 -10.53 -0.47 3.54
C TYR A 130 -10.36 0.44 2.31
N PRO A 131 -10.74 0.03 1.07
CA PRO A 131 -10.59 0.85 -0.13
C PRO A 131 -11.44 2.12 -0.14
N LYS A 132 -12.45 2.20 0.74
CA LYS A 132 -13.40 3.31 0.84
C LYS A 132 -13.08 4.30 1.96
N ARG A 133 -12.06 4.03 2.78
CA ARG A 133 -11.63 4.96 3.82
C ARG A 133 -10.91 6.15 3.18
N LEU A 134 -11.25 7.37 3.60
CA LEU A 134 -10.61 8.59 3.10
C LEU A 134 -9.09 8.54 3.21
N ILE A 135 -8.58 8.12 4.37
CA ILE A 135 -7.14 7.97 4.61
C ILE A 135 -6.50 7.05 3.57
N THR A 136 -7.15 5.92 3.25
CA THR A 136 -6.68 4.97 2.24
C THR A 136 -6.75 5.55 0.83
N ILE A 137 -7.83 6.24 0.47
CA ILE A 137 -8.01 6.91 -0.83
C ILE A 137 -6.87 7.90 -1.08
N HIS A 138 -6.53 8.71 -0.07
CA HIS A 138 -5.40 9.64 -0.10
C HIS A 138 -4.06 8.92 -0.15
N ALA A 139 -3.87 7.89 0.69
CA ALA A 139 -2.63 7.12 0.72
C ALA A 139 -2.34 6.42 -0.61
N TRP A 140 -3.36 5.87 -1.27
CA TRP A 140 -3.28 5.24 -2.60
C TRP A 140 -3.22 6.23 -3.74
N GLN A 141 -3.34 7.54 -3.46
CA GLN A 141 -3.27 8.59 -4.47
C GLN A 141 -4.30 8.38 -5.58
N ALA A 142 -5.53 8.04 -5.18
CA ALA A 142 -6.62 7.79 -6.12
C ALA A 142 -6.93 9.04 -6.95
N GLY A 143 -7.50 8.86 -8.15
CA GLY A 143 -7.92 9.95 -9.04
C GLY A 143 -6.98 10.21 -10.21
N TYR A 144 -5.75 9.67 -10.19
CA TYR A 144 -4.80 9.85 -11.29
C TYR A 144 -5.27 9.22 -12.61
N ARG A 145 -6.11 8.18 -12.57
CA ARG A 145 -6.68 7.61 -13.79
C ARG A 145 -7.54 8.64 -14.50
N GLU A 146 -8.48 9.24 -13.79
CA GLU A 146 -9.45 10.22 -14.27
C GLU A 146 -8.73 11.51 -14.73
N VAL A 147 -7.73 11.95 -13.96
CA VAL A 147 -6.84 13.06 -14.35
C VAL A 147 -6.16 12.76 -15.69
N ASN A 148 -5.61 11.56 -15.87
CA ASN A 148 -4.91 11.23 -17.11
C ASN A 148 -5.85 10.95 -18.28
N GLU A 149 -7.07 10.47 -18.04
CA GLU A 149 -8.13 10.41 -19.05
C GLU A 149 -8.51 11.83 -19.53
N TYR A 150 -8.55 12.81 -18.62
CA TYR A 150 -8.75 14.21 -18.98
C TYR A 150 -7.55 14.78 -19.76
N ILE A 151 -6.32 14.53 -19.32
CA ILE A 151 -5.10 14.93 -20.03
C ILE A 151 -5.11 14.35 -21.44
N LYS A 152 -5.37 13.05 -21.60
CA LYS A 152 -5.38 12.37 -22.90
C LYS A 152 -6.35 13.01 -23.88
N LYS A 153 -7.54 13.43 -23.42
CA LYS A 153 -8.55 14.10 -24.27
C LYS A 153 -8.14 15.52 -24.69
N ASN A 154 -7.37 16.21 -23.86
CA ASN A 154 -6.99 17.61 -24.11
C ASN A 154 -5.56 17.76 -24.63
N TYR A 155 -4.79 16.67 -24.68
CA TYR A 155 -3.36 16.65 -24.97
C TYR A 155 -3.03 17.53 -26.19
N ASP A 156 -3.56 17.24 -27.37
CA ASP A 156 -3.20 17.96 -28.61
C ASP A 156 -3.61 19.44 -28.61
N SER A 157 -4.64 19.81 -27.83
CA SER A 157 -5.16 21.18 -27.76
C SER A 157 -4.50 22.05 -26.69
N THR A 158 -3.63 21.48 -25.87
CA THR A 158 -3.03 22.12 -24.69
C THR A 158 -1.54 22.31 -24.90
N SER A 159 -1.06 23.54 -24.70
CA SER A 159 0.36 23.85 -24.82
C SER A 159 1.17 23.23 -23.70
N HIS A 160 0.67 23.30 -22.46
CA HIS A 160 1.41 22.85 -21.28
C HIS A 160 0.50 22.31 -20.17
N PHE A 161 0.98 21.33 -19.42
CA PHE A 161 0.32 20.75 -18.25
C PHE A 161 1.18 20.96 -17.01
N TYR A 162 0.61 21.64 -16.00
CA TYR A 162 1.21 21.79 -14.69
C TYR A 162 0.49 20.86 -13.72
N ILE A 163 1.21 19.93 -13.08
CA ILE A 163 0.62 18.91 -12.21
C ILE A 163 1.30 18.93 -10.85
N THR A 164 0.54 19.16 -9.79
CA THR A 164 1.04 19.20 -8.41
C THR A 164 1.71 17.88 -7.98
N ARG A 165 2.71 17.99 -7.10
CA ARG A 165 3.33 16.87 -6.39
C ARG A 165 2.72 16.64 -4.99
N ASP A 166 1.75 17.45 -4.59
CA ASP A 166 1.09 17.30 -3.27
C ASP A 166 0.46 15.92 -3.08
N ILE A 167 0.00 15.30 -4.17
CA ILE A 167 -0.69 14.01 -4.18
C ILE A 167 0.26 12.93 -4.69
N GLY A 168 1.54 13.00 -4.32
CA GLY A 168 2.52 11.97 -4.64
C GLY A 168 3.41 12.25 -5.83
N MET A 169 3.65 11.20 -6.63
CA MET A 169 4.55 11.24 -7.78
C MET A 169 3.73 11.26 -9.08
N PRO A 170 3.21 12.42 -9.53
CA PRO A 170 2.33 12.50 -10.71
C PRO A 170 2.97 11.95 -11.99
N TYR A 171 4.30 12.03 -12.12
CA TYR A 171 5.00 11.61 -13.34
C TYR A 171 4.79 10.12 -13.65
N ILE A 172 4.84 9.23 -12.65
CA ILE A 172 4.74 7.79 -12.90
C ILE A 172 3.34 7.41 -13.37
N PHE A 173 2.31 8.04 -12.81
CA PHE A 173 0.93 7.86 -13.26
C PHE A 173 0.72 8.41 -14.66
N THR A 174 1.33 9.57 -14.97
CA THR A 174 1.25 10.18 -16.29
C THR A 174 1.86 9.28 -17.35
N LEU A 175 3.07 8.74 -17.10
CA LEU A 175 3.72 7.78 -18.00
C LEU A 175 2.86 6.52 -18.19
N PHE A 176 2.33 5.97 -17.10
CA PHE A 176 1.53 4.75 -17.11
C PHE A 176 0.21 4.91 -17.89
N TYR A 177 -0.62 5.87 -17.51
CA TYR A 177 -1.97 6.02 -18.09
C TYR A 177 -1.96 6.58 -19.51
N LEU A 178 -0.94 7.37 -19.88
CA LEU A 178 -0.77 7.80 -21.28
C LEU A 178 -0.08 6.73 -22.13
N SER A 179 0.44 5.66 -21.53
CA SER A 179 1.28 4.67 -22.21
C SER A 179 2.44 5.36 -22.95
N TYR A 180 3.09 6.30 -22.27
CA TYR A 180 4.08 7.16 -22.89
C TYR A 180 5.32 6.35 -23.30
N PRO A 181 5.83 6.48 -24.55
CA PRO A 181 6.93 5.64 -25.03
C PRO A 181 8.21 5.83 -24.18
N PRO A 182 8.77 4.75 -23.60
CA PRO A 182 9.99 4.85 -22.78
C PRO A 182 11.17 5.47 -23.52
N GLU A 183 11.31 5.18 -24.82
CA GLU A 183 12.38 5.72 -25.66
C GLU A 183 12.31 7.26 -25.79
N LYS A 184 11.11 7.82 -25.79
CA LYS A 184 10.92 9.28 -25.79
C LYS A 184 11.20 9.85 -24.40
N TYR A 185 10.62 9.23 -23.37
CA TYR A 185 10.75 9.70 -21.99
C TYR A 185 12.22 9.79 -21.55
N GLN A 186 13.01 8.75 -21.80
CA GLN A 186 14.42 8.71 -21.39
C GLN A 186 15.25 9.85 -21.98
N LYS A 187 14.88 10.37 -23.16
CA LYS A 187 15.58 11.48 -23.84
C LYS A 187 15.10 12.87 -23.38
N GLN A 188 13.92 12.94 -22.75
CA GLN A 188 13.22 14.19 -22.42
C GLN A 188 13.09 14.43 -20.91
N ALA A 189 13.30 13.41 -20.09
CA ALA A 189 13.13 13.49 -18.66
C ALA A 189 14.09 14.53 -18.06
N GLN A 190 13.51 15.50 -17.37
CA GLN A 190 14.22 16.51 -16.60
C GLN A 190 14.24 16.04 -15.15
N LEU A 191 15.42 15.86 -14.59
CA LEU A 191 15.62 15.41 -13.22
C LEU A 191 16.16 16.55 -12.36
N SER A 192 15.65 16.66 -11.14
CA SER A 192 16.25 17.53 -10.14
C SER A 192 17.66 17.08 -9.79
N ALA A 193 18.43 17.96 -9.15
CA ALA A 193 19.64 17.55 -8.46
C ALA A 193 19.33 16.43 -7.45
N PRO A 194 20.26 15.48 -7.23
CA PRO A 194 20.11 14.47 -6.18
C PRO A 194 19.97 15.11 -4.81
N ASP A 195 19.07 14.57 -3.98
CA ASP A 195 18.94 14.92 -2.58
C ASP A 195 20.09 14.35 -1.72
N GLU A 196 20.00 14.53 -0.40
CA GLU A 196 21.00 14.03 0.56
C GLU A 196 21.17 12.49 0.55
N TYR A 197 20.20 11.77 -0.02
CA TYR A 197 20.21 10.31 -0.18
C TYR A 197 20.58 9.87 -1.60
N GLY A 198 20.88 10.81 -2.49
CA GLY A 198 21.25 10.54 -3.88
C GLY A 198 20.08 10.34 -4.84
N PHE A 199 18.84 10.70 -4.44
CA PHE A 199 17.66 10.57 -5.30
C PHE A 199 17.31 11.88 -6.00
N GLY A 200 17.14 11.84 -7.32
CA GLY A 200 16.57 12.92 -8.12
C GLY A 200 15.07 12.73 -8.32
N GLN A 201 14.32 13.83 -8.42
CA GLN A 201 12.89 13.85 -8.73
C GLN A 201 12.67 14.20 -10.20
N VAL A 202 11.63 13.64 -10.82
CA VAL A 202 11.27 14.00 -12.19
C VAL A 202 10.54 15.34 -12.18
N GLU A 203 11.16 16.37 -12.75
CA GLU A 203 10.61 17.73 -12.80
C GLU A 203 9.67 17.96 -13.98
N GLY A 204 9.93 17.28 -15.09
CA GLY A 204 9.09 17.37 -16.27
C GLY A 204 9.57 16.44 -17.39
N PHE A 205 8.72 16.32 -18.40
CA PHE A 205 9.05 15.75 -19.70
C PHE A 205 8.01 16.24 -20.70
N ASP A 206 8.37 16.29 -22.00
CA ASP A 206 7.44 16.72 -23.05
C ASP A 206 6.79 18.08 -22.70
N LYS A 207 5.46 18.15 -22.61
CA LYS A 207 4.71 19.35 -22.16
C LYS A 207 4.21 19.28 -20.72
N PHE A 208 4.79 18.40 -19.90
CA PHE A 208 4.44 18.24 -18.50
C PHE A 208 5.50 18.88 -17.61
N THR A 209 5.05 19.74 -16.71
CA THR A 209 5.82 20.18 -15.54
C THR A 209 5.13 19.67 -14.30
N PHE A 210 5.85 18.91 -13.48
CA PHE A 210 5.34 18.37 -12.23
C PHE A 210 5.55 19.37 -11.11
N GLU A 211 4.89 20.50 -11.18
CA GLU A 211 4.86 21.51 -10.14
C GLU A 211 3.53 22.25 -10.21
N PHE A 212 2.97 22.63 -9.07
CA PHE A 212 1.80 23.49 -9.06
C PHE A 212 2.20 24.93 -9.37
N ILE A 213 1.46 25.59 -10.25
CA ILE A 213 1.64 27.01 -10.56
C ILE A 213 0.31 27.74 -10.37
N ASP A 214 0.38 28.97 -9.86
CA ASP A 214 -0.79 29.86 -9.83
C ASP A 214 -1.32 30.04 -11.27
N PRO A 215 -2.62 29.77 -11.54
CA PRO A 215 -3.20 29.97 -12.85
C PRO A 215 -3.01 31.37 -13.43
N GLU A 216 -2.75 32.42 -12.63
CA GLU A 216 -2.42 33.77 -13.12
C GLU A 216 -0.98 33.92 -13.64
N LYS A 217 -0.08 33.01 -13.28
CA LYS A 217 1.32 32.97 -13.74
C LYS A 217 1.59 31.97 -14.87
N ALA A 218 0.69 31.00 -15.06
CA ALA A 218 0.81 29.99 -16.12
C ALA A 218 0.78 30.55 -17.55
N GLU A 219 1.29 29.82 -18.53
CA GLU A 219 1.15 30.22 -19.93
C GLU A 219 -0.31 30.15 -20.40
N LYS A 220 -0.71 30.95 -21.40
CA LYS A 220 -2.04 30.81 -22.01
C LYS A 220 -2.17 29.43 -22.66
N ASN A 221 -3.39 28.88 -22.66
CA ASN A 221 -3.67 27.53 -23.18
C ASN A 221 -3.00 26.39 -22.40
N SER A 222 -2.67 26.64 -21.13
CA SER A 222 -2.17 25.62 -20.20
C SER A 222 -3.31 25.04 -19.35
N ILE A 223 -3.07 23.85 -18.82
CA ILE A 223 -3.95 23.18 -17.87
C ILE A 223 -3.20 22.99 -16.56
N ILE A 224 -3.80 23.45 -15.47
CA ILE A 224 -3.25 23.41 -14.13
C ILE A 224 -4.05 22.38 -13.31
N ILE A 225 -3.34 21.40 -12.77
CA ILE A 225 -3.89 20.28 -12.01
C ILE A 225 -3.29 20.33 -10.61
N GLY A 226 -4.11 20.63 -9.62
CA GLY A 226 -3.69 20.89 -8.24
C GLY A 226 -4.52 20.13 -7.21
N SER A 227 -4.04 20.13 -5.97
CA SER A 227 -4.80 19.70 -4.80
C SER A 227 -5.80 20.79 -4.41
N ARG A 228 -6.78 20.44 -3.57
CA ARG A 228 -7.69 21.43 -2.97
C ARG A 228 -6.92 22.53 -2.22
N ASP A 229 -5.85 22.17 -1.53
CA ASP A 229 -5.07 23.12 -0.74
C ASP A 229 -4.21 24.04 -1.61
N ASN A 230 -3.72 23.55 -2.77
CA ASN A 230 -3.08 24.42 -3.76
C ASN A 230 -4.01 25.56 -4.20
N PHE A 231 -5.26 25.25 -4.57
CA PHE A 231 -6.22 26.27 -5.03
C PHE A 231 -6.73 27.17 -3.92
N LYS A 232 -6.93 26.64 -2.69
CA LYS A 232 -7.31 27.46 -1.53
C LYS A 232 -6.25 28.50 -1.16
N GLY A 233 -4.96 28.22 -1.41
CA GLY A 233 -3.87 29.14 -1.12
C GLY A 233 -3.79 30.36 -2.05
N LEU A 234 -4.63 30.41 -3.08
CA LEU A 234 -4.61 31.49 -4.08
C LEU A 234 -5.43 32.70 -3.61
N LYS A 235 -4.99 33.89 -4.03
CA LYS A 235 -5.69 35.15 -3.72
C LYS A 235 -7.02 35.30 -4.47
N LYS A 236 -7.14 34.64 -5.61
CA LYS A 236 -8.30 34.68 -6.50
C LYS A 236 -9.02 33.34 -6.45
N GLU A 237 -10.35 33.42 -6.43
CA GLU A 237 -11.18 32.23 -6.54
C GLU A 237 -11.28 31.79 -8.00
N TYR A 238 -11.09 30.50 -8.22
CA TYR A 238 -11.21 29.85 -9.53
C TYR A 238 -12.34 28.83 -9.46
N ASN A 239 -12.94 28.50 -10.61
CA ASN A 239 -13.97 27.46 -10.73
C ASN A 239 -13.38 26.20 -11.42
N PRO A 240 -12.49 25.44 -10.75
CA PRO A 240 -11.90 24.26 -11.36
C PRO A 240 -12.91 23.12 -11.48
N LEU A 241 -12.69 22.26 -12.47
CA LEU A 241 -13.30 20.93 -12.53
C LEU A 241 -12.73 20.08 -11.39
N VAL A 242 -13.59 19.44 -10.61
CA VAL A 242 -13.17 18.59 -9.48
C VAL A 242 -13.19 17.11 -9.90
N ILE A 243 -12.09 16.42 -9.65
CA ILE A 243 -11.97 14.95 -9.77
C ILE A 243 -12.09 14.35 -8.38
N ALA A 244 -13.17 13.61 -8.15
CA ALA A 244 -13.52 13.07 -6.84
C ALA A 244 -13.68 11.54 -6.87
N PRO A 245 -12.58 10.75 -6.89
CA PRO A 245 -12.68 9.29 -6.82
C PRO A 245 -13.42 8.88 -5.55
N GLN A 246 -14.47 8.07 -5.70
CA GLN A 246 -15.36 7.64 -4.61
C GLN A 246 -15.98 8.79 -3.80
N GLY A 247 -16.17 9.97 -4.42
CA GLY A 247 -16.77 11.13 -3.79
C GLY A 247 -15.82 11.99 -2.95
N GLU A 248 -14.55 11.59 -2.82
CA GLU A 248 -13.52 12.40 -2.14
C GLU A 248 -12.80 13.30 -3.15
N PRO A 249 -12.88 14.64 -3.03
CA PRO A 249 -12.29 15.57 -3.99
C PRO A 249 -10.75 15.58 -3.90
N MET A 250 -10.10 14.83 -4.79
CA MET A 250 -8.65 14.67 -4.82
C MET A 250 -7.98 15.75 -5.67
N PHE A 251 -8.43 15.95 -6.91
CA PHE A 251 -7.81 16.90 -7.84
C PHE A 251 -8.75 18.00 -8.26
N MET A 252 -8.17 19.16 -8.56
CA MET A 252 -8.82 20.31 -9.17
C MET A 252 -8.09 20.63 -10.47
N ILE A 253 -8.85 20.78 -11.56
CA ILE A 253 -8.34 21.04 -12.90
C ILE A 253 -8.86 22.39 -13.37
N TYR A 254 -7.95 23.29 -13.72
CA TYR A 254 -8.27 24.61 -14.26
C TYR A 254 -7.59 24.79 -15.63
N ARG A 255 -8.34 25.31 -16.60
CA ARG A 255 -7.84 25.64 -17.95
C ARG A 255 -7.71 27.15 -18.09
N ARG A 256 -6.52 27.61 -18.49
CA ARG A 256 -6.22 29.03 -18.72
C ARG A 256 -6.39 29.44 -20.18
#